data_AF-A0A4Q3RRC9-F1
#
_entry.id   AF-A0A4Q3RRC9-F1
#
_cell.length_a   1.000
_cell.length_b   1.000
_cell.length_c   1.000
_cell.angle_alpha   90.00
_cell.angle_beta   90.00
_cell.angle_gamma   90.00
#
_symmetry.space_group_name_H-M   'P 1'
#
loop_
_entity.id
_entity.type
_entity.pdbx_description
1 polymer ?
#
loop_
_entity_poly.entity_id
_entity_poly.type
_entity_poly.pdbx_seq_one_letter_code
_entity_poly.pdbx_strand_id
1 'polypeptide(L)'
;MSKNIGKYLHQQMDKSAGIEHSQKRTKIVATIGPACDTYDKLLSLVKAGVNVFRLNFSHGTHEDKLAVIENIRAIIKTEPYNIAILGDLQGPKIRVGDLQDGKVFLQEGDEVIFTTQKMIGTKEKLYVSYPNLTSDVKPGERIFLDDGK
;
A
#
# COMPACT_ATOMS: atom_id res chain seq x y z
N MET A 1 -7.60 42.02 -21.69
CA MET A 1 -7.56 41.23 -20.44
C MET A 1 -8.92 40.55 -20.27
N SER A 2 -8.96 39.23 -20.04
CA SER A 2 -10.20 38.45 -20.01
C SER A 2 -11.13 38.93 -18.88
N LYS A 3 -12.35 39.36 -19.23
CA LYS A 3 -13.35 39.96 -18.32
C LYS A 3 -13.95 38.99 -17.28
N ASN A 4 -13.43 37.76 -17.15
CA ASN A 4 -14.03 36.75 -16.27
C ASN A 4 -13.02 35.80 -15.61
N ILE A 5 -11.83 36.30 -15.27
CA ILE A 5 -10.82 35.52 -14.52
C ILE A 5 -11.35 35.03 -13.17
N GLY A 6 -12.31 35.75 -12.56
CA GLY A 6 -12.91 35.41 -11.27
C GLY A 6 -13.57 34.03 -11.22
N LYS A 7 -14.12 33.51 -12.34
CA LYS A 7 -14.71 32.17 -12.39
C LYS A 7 -13.67 31.04 -12.24
N TYR A 8 -12.42 31.33 -12.57
CA TYR A 8 -11.30 30.39 -12.47
C TYR A 8 -10.46 30.60 -11.20
N LEU A 9 -10.74 31.66 -10.45
CA LEU A 9 -10.10 31.94 -9.17
C LEU A 9 -10.99 31.43 -8.04
N HIS A 10 -10.49 30.45 -7.29
CA HIS A 10 -11.13 30.02 -6.07
C HIS A 10 -10.90 31.07 -4.98
N GLN A 11 -11.78 32.08 -4.94
CA GLN A 11 -11.63 33.25 -4.05
C GLN A 11 -11.63 32.91 -2.56
N GLN A 12 -12.15 31.74 -2.18
CA GLN A 12 -12.22 31.26 -0.80
C GLN A 12 -11.03 30.37 -0.40
N MET A 13 -10.13 30.02 -1.33
CA MET A 13 -9.00 29.12 -1.04
C MET A 13 -7.82 29.88 -0.42
N ASP A 14 -7.31 29.36 0.69
CA ASP A 14 -6.15 29.93 1.38
C ASP A 14 -4.87 29.71 0.56
N LYS A 15 -4.50 30.75 -0.20
CA LYS A 15 -3.33 30.75 -1.08
C LYS A 15 -2.02 30.54 -0.30
N SER A 16 -1.93 31.05 0.93
CA SER A 16 -0.70 30.95 1.74
C SER A 16 -0.45 29.50 2.13
N ALA A 17 -1.49 28.81 2.61
CA ALA A 17 -1.42 27.39 2.95
C ALA A 17 -1.00 26.52 1.74
N GLY A 18 -1.55 26.81 0.56
CA GLY A 18 -1.18 26.10 -0.67
C GLY A 18 0.27 26.32 -1.10
N ILE A 19 0.78 27.57 -0.97
CA ILE A 19 2.18 27.88 -1.27
C ILE A 19 3.11 27.16 -0.29
N GLU A 20 2.83 27.22 1.02
CA GLU A 20 3.66 26.57 2.03
C GLU A 20 3.74 25.05 1.81
N HIS A 21 2.58 24.41 1.57
CA HIS A 21 2.49 22.99 1.26
C HIS A 21 3.30 22.60 0.02
N SER A 22 3.24 23.43 -1.03
CA SER A 22 3.95 23.20 -2.30
C SER A 22 5.44 23.52 -2.24
N GLN A 23 5.86 24.55 -1.49
CA GLN A 23 7.25 25.01 -1.44
C GLN A 23 8.14 24.21 -0.47
N LYS A 24 7.55 23.34 0.36
CA LYS A 24 8.30 22.42 1.21
C LYS A 24 9.29 21.58 0.38
N ARG A 25 10.58 21.60 0.73
CA ARG A 25 11.64 20.89 -0.01
C ARG A 25 11.51 19.37 0.08
N THR A 26 11.32 18.85 1.29
CA THR A 26 11.15 17.40 1.52
C THR A 26 9.67 17.05 1.53
N LYS A 27 9.23 16.21 0.59
CA LYS A 27 7.83 15.78 0.49
C LYS A 27 7.54 14.61 1.43
N ILE A 28 6.34 14.61 2.01
CA ILE A 28 5.87 13.52 2.88
C ILE A 28 4.96 12.59 2.08
N VAL A 29 5.29 11.31 2.09
CA VAL A 29 4.44 10.22 1.60
C VAL A 29 3.83 9.51 2.81
N ALA A 30 2.51 9.39 2.85
CA ALA A 30 1.80 8.65 3.90
C ALA A 30 1.03 7.49 3.30
N THR A 31 1.14 6.30 3.90
CA THR A 31 0.37 5.12 3.48
C THR A 31 -1.01 5.16 4.12
N ILE A 32 -2.06 5.03 3.31
CA ILE A 32 -3.44 5.02 3.81
C ILE A 32 -3.81 3.62 4.30
N GLY A 33 -4.50 3.58 5.44
CA GLY A 33 -5.15 2.40 5.98
C GLY A 33 -6.48 2.77 6.66
N PRO A 34 -7.16 1.79 7.27
CA PRO A 34 -8.50 1.98 7.86
C PRO A 34 -8.58 3.06 8.96
N ALA A 35 -7.45 3.44 9.55
CA ALA A 35 -7.40 4.49 10.57
C ALA A 35 -7.52 5.92 10.00
N CYS A 36 -7.36 6.10 8.68
CA CYS A 36 -7.23 7.42 8.07
C CYS A 36 -7.80 7.53 6.65
N ASP A 37 -8.79 6.71 6.30
CA ASP A 37 -9.42 6.65 4.96
C ASP A 37 -10.61 7.62 4.77
N THR A 38 -11.07 8.26 5.85
CA THR A 38 -12.16 9.25 5.80
C THR A 38 -11.69 10.63 5.33
N TYR A 39 -12.59 11.41 4.73
CA TYR A 39 -12.31 12.77 4.25
C TYR A 39 -11.65 13.65 5.32
N ASP A 40 -12.22 13.72 6.53
CA ASP A 40 -11.73 14.59 7.59
C ASP A 40 -10.32 14.19 8.05
N LYS A 41 -10.05 12.88 8.13
CA LYS A 41 -8.73 12.37 8.49
C LYS A 41 -7.71 12.66 7.40
N LEU A 42 -8.05 12.41 6.14
CA LEU A 42 -7.19 12.74 5.00
C LEU A 42 -6.87 14.25 4.97
N LEU A 43 -7.88 15.11 5.16
CA LEU A 43 -7.68 16.55 5.21
C LEU A 43 -6.79 16.97 6.38
N SER A 44 -6.99 16.38 7.56
CA SER A 44 -6.13 16.66 8.72
C SER A 44 -4.67 16.28 8.47
N LEU A 45 -4.41 15.18 7.76
CA LEU A 45 -3.07 14.74 7.37
C LEU A 45 -2.44 15.67 6.33
N VAL A 46 -3.22 16.16 5.37
CA VAL A 46 -2.76 17.14 4.38
C VAL A 46 -2.40 18.46 5.06
N LYS A 47 -3.24 18.93 5.99
CA LYS A 47 -2.97 20.13 6.82
C LYS A 47 -1.72 19.95 7.69
N ALA A 48 -1.47 18.74 8.19
CA ALA A 48 -0.24 18.39 8.89
C ALA A 48 1.00 18.28 7.97
N GLY A 49 0.81 18.29 6.65
CA GLY A 49 1.89 18.41 5.66
C GLY A 49 2.13 17.19 4.76
N VAL A 50 1.20 16.23 4.67
CA VAL A 50 1.27 15.13 3.69
C VAL A 50 1.13 15.66 2.27
N ASN A 51 2.01 15.24 1.37
CA ASN A 51 2.00 15.62 -0.05
C ASN A 51 1.52 14.50 -0.97
N VAL A 52 1.80 13.25 -0.59
CA VAL A 52 1.47 12.07 -1.40
C VAL A 52 0.78 11.04 -0.51
N PHE A 53 -0.36 10.52 -0.98
CA PHE A 53 -0.98 9.36 -0.37
C PHE A 53 -0.62 8.09 -1.14
N ARG A 54 0.02 7.15 -0.44
CA ARG A 54 0.34 5.81 -0.94
C ARG A 54 -0.84 4.87 -0.68
N LEU A 55 -1.36 4.28 -1.75
CA LEU A 55 -2.36 3.22 -1.71
C LEU A 55 -1.67 1.89 -1.96
N ASN A 56 -1.51 1.09 -0.89
CA ASN A 56 -0.93 -0.25 -1.00
C ASN A 56 -2.00 -1.23 -1.51
N PHE A 57 -1.79 -1.79 -2.70
CA PHE A 57 -2.69 -2.75 -3.35
C PHE A 57 -2.47 -4.20 -2.90
N SER A 58 -1.54 -4.45 -1.98
CA SER A 58 -1.39 -5.79 -1.35
C SER A 58 -2.55 -6.15 -0.41
N HIS A 59 -3.37 -5.17 -0.03
CA HIS A 59 -4.47 -5.29 0.94
C HIS A 59 -5.65 -4.40 0.56
N GLY A 60 -6.86 -4.81 0.97
CA GLY A 60 -8.12 -4.09 0.70
C GLY A 60 -8.66 -4.34 -0.71
N THR A 61 -9.91 -3.98 -0.93
CA THR A 61 -10.59 -4.13 -2.22
C THR A 61 -10.33 -2.92 -3.14
N HIS A 62 -10.65 -3.06 -4.42
CA HIS A 62 -10.58 -1.92 -5.34
C HIS A 62 -11.62 -0.84 -4.97
N GLU A 63 -12.77 -1.25 -4.45
CA GLU A 63 -13.85 -0.39 -3.98
C GLU A 63 -13.36 0.48 -2.80
N ASP A 64 -12.64 -0.12 -1.84
CA ASP A 64 -12.03 0.62 -0.72
C ASP A 64 -11.04 1.69 -1.24
N LYS A 65 -10.22 1.34 -2.24
CA LYS A 65 -9.26 2.29 -2.83
C LYS A 65 -9.97 3.40 -3.58
N LEU A 66 -11.07 3.09 -4.28
CA LEU A 66 -11.86 4.08 -5.01
C LEU A 66 -12.43 5.14 -4.07
N ALA A 67 -13.03 4.74 -2.94
CA ALA A 67 -13.58 5.67 -1.96
C ALA A 67 -12.51 6.65 -1.42
N VAL A 68 -11.29 6.15 -1.15
CA VAL A 68 -10.16 6.99 -0.73
C VAL A 68 -9.74 7.96 -1.84
N ILE A 69 -9.67 7.49 -3.09
CA ILE A 69 -9.33 8.34 -4.24
C ILE A 69 -10.36 9.45 -4.40
N GLU A 70 -11.65 9.15 -4.29
CA GLU A 70 -12.73 10.14 -4.36
C GLU A 70 -12.61 11.20 -3.26
N ASN A 71 -12.33 10.79 -2.02
CA ASN A 71 -12.08 11.72 -0.93
C ASN A 71 -10.88 12.64 -1.21
N ILE A 72 -9.77 12.09 -1.71
CA ILE A 72 -8.58 12.88 -2.09
C ILE A 72 -8.92 13.87 -3.21
N ARG A 73 -9.67 13.44 -4.23
CA ARG A 73 -10.10 14.31 -5.33
C ARG A 73 -11.05 15.42 -4.86
N ALA A 74 -11.94 15.12 -3.91
CA ALA A 74 -12.79 16.11 -3.28
C ALA A 74 -11.95 17.18 -2.56
N ILE A 75 -10.97 16.77 -1.76
CA ILE A 75 -10.03 17.69 -1.07
C ILE A 75 -9.31 18.59 -2.09
N ILE A 76 -8.75 18.05 -3.18
CA ILE A 76 -8.07 18.85 -4.20
C ILE A 76 -8.99 19.90 -4.84
N LYS A 77 -10.30 19.61 -4.95
CA LYS A 77 -11.28 20.51 -5.53
C LYS A 77 -11.71 21.64 -4.58
N THR A 78 -11.71 21.39 -3.28
CA THR A 78 -12.25 22.30 -2.26
C THR A 78 -11.18 23.03 -1.47
N GLU A 79 -9.96 22.49 -1.39
CA GLU A 79 -8.89 22.94 -0.51
C GLU A 79 -7.64 23.36 -1.29
N PRO A 80 -6.80 24.28 -0.78
CA PRO A 80 -5.64 24.86 -1.48
C PRO A 80 -4.46 23.90 -1.69
N TYR A 81 -4.66 22.59 -1.53
CA TYR A 81 -3.60 21.60 -1.50
C TYR A 81 -3.54 20.79 -2.79
N ASN A 82 -2.32 20.63 -3.31
CA ASN A 82 -2.04 19.69 -4.39
C ASN A 82 -1.55 18.38 -3.80
N ILE A 83 -2.31 17.30 -4.02
CA ILE A 83 -2.05 15.99 -3.43
C ILE A 83 -1.82 14.98 -4.55
N ALA A 84 -0.72 14.24 -4.49
CA ALA A 84 -0.47 13.13 -5.40
C ALA A 84 -0.97 11.81 -4.82
N ILE A 85 -1.34 10.89 -5.70
CA ILE A 85 -1.74 9.52 -5.34
C ILE A 85 -0.69 8.58 -5.92
N LEU A 86 -0.08 7.76 -5.06
CA LEU A 86 0.89 6.73 -5.42
C LEU A 86 0.25 5.36 -5.29
N GLY A 87 0.05 4.69 -6.43
CA GLY A 87 -0.37 3.28 -6.43
C GLY A 87 0.82 2.37 -6.23
N ASP A 88 0.85 1.65 -5.11
CA ASP A 88 1.91 0.70 -4.79
C ASP A 88 1.45 -0.73 -5.06
N LEU A 89 2.07 -1.36 -6.06
CA LEU A 89 1.72 -2.69 -6.54
C LEU A 89 2.34 -3.74 -5.62
N GLN A 90 1.61 -4.82 -5.38
CA GLN A 90 2.08 -5.92 -4.53
C GLN A 90 3.39 -6.57 -5.04
N GLY A 91 3.60 -6.58 -6.36
CA GLY A 91 4.67 -7.34 -6.99
C GLY A 91 4.48 -8.86 -6.87
N PRO A 92 5.43 -9.65 -7.39
CA PRO A 92 5.41 -11.10 -7.27
C PRO A 92 5.65 -11.49 -5.80
N LYS A 93 4.60 -11.89 -5.09
CA LYS A 93 4.70 -12.38 -3.71
C LYS A 93 4.57 -13.89 -3.68
N ILE A 94 5.65 -14.58 -3.31
CA ILE A 94 5.65 -16.02 -3.06
C ILE A 94 5.09 -16.22 -1.65
N ARG A 95 3.97 -16.95 -1.53
CA ARG A 95 3.34 -17.25 -0.25
C ARG A 95 3.29 -18.75 -0.02
N VAL A 96 3.40 -19.15 1.25
CA VAL A 96 2.97 -20.47 1.68
C VAL A 96 1.44 -20.48 1.69
N GLY A 97 0.84 -21.62 1.33
CA GLY A 97 -0.60 -21.81 1.41
C GLY A 97 -1.10 -21.97 2.85
N ASP A 98 -2.34 -22.43 2.98
CA ASP A 98 -2.96 -22.67 4.27
C ASP A 98 -2.20 -23.74 5.06
N LEU A 99 -2.07 -23.54 6.37
CA LEU A 99 -1.36 -24.43 7.29
C LEU A 99 -2.35 -25.19 8.16
N GLN A 100 -2.00 -26.42 8.52
CA GLN A 100 -2.72 -27.20 9.52
C GLN A 100 -2.75 -26.40 10.83
N ASP A 101 -3.92 -26.33 11.46
CA ASP A 101 -4.17 -25.56 12.69
C ASP A 101 -3.81 -24.05 12.58
N GLY A 102 -3.70 -23.52 11.35
CA GLY A 102 -3.39 -22.13 11.05
C GLY A 102 -1.92 -21.74 11.24
N LYS A 103 -1.08 -22.63 11.78
CA LYS A 103 0.36 -22.38 11.98
C LYS A 103 1.13 -23.69 12.11
N VAL A 104 2.40 -23.65 11.72
CA VAL A 104 3.36 -24.74 11.88
C VAL A 104 4.59 -24.19 12.59
N PHE A 105 5.09 -24.91 13.59
CA PHE A 105 6.33 -24.57 14.27
C PHE A 105 7.48 -25.43 13.73
N LEU A 106 8.53 -24.76 13.28
CA LEU A 106 9.77 -25.38 12.83
C LEU A 106 10.85 -25.16 13.89
N GLN A 107 11.67 -26.18 14.10
CA GLN A 107 12.84 -26.18 14.97
C GLN A 107 14.11 -26.33 14.13
N GLU A 108 15.24 -25.88 14.67
CA GLU A 108 16.52 -26.07 14.02
C GLU A 108 16.80 -27.56 13.79
N GLY A 109 17.17 -27.91 12.57
CA GLY A 109 17.40 -29.29 12.14
C GLY A 109 16.18 -30.01 11.57
N ASP A 110 14.97 -29.42 11.61
CA ASP A 110 13.81 -30.00 10.94
C ASP A 110 14.00 -30.03 9.41
N GLU A 111 13.62 -31.15 8.79
CA GLU A 111 13.52 -31.28 7.33
C GLU A 111 12.11 -30.92 6.87
N VAL A 112 12.01 -30.00 5.91
CA VAL A 112 10.74 -29.51 5.38
C VAL A 112 10.73 -29.57 3.86
N ILE A 113 9.67 -30.12 3.29
CA ILE A 113 9.49 -30.27 1.84
C ILE A 113 8.60 -29.14 1.31
N PHE A 114 9.11 -28.33 0.39
CA PHE A 114 8.28 -27.40 -0.36
C PHE A 114 7.68 -28.07 -1.60
N THR A 115 6.38 -27.87 -1.84
CA THR A 115 5.67 -28.40 -3.01
C THR A 115 4.86 -27.33 -3.72
N THR A 116 4.73 -27.46 -5.03
CA THR A 116 3.84 -26.62 -5.87
C THR A 116 2.45 -27.25 -6.06
N GLN A 117 2.22 -28.44 -5.49
CA GLN A 117 0.92 -29.09 -5.47
C GLN A 117 0.08 -28.51 -4.32
N LYS A 118 -1.13 -28.03 -4.63
CA LYS A 118 -2.02 -27.40 -3.66
C LYS A 118 -2.44 -28.40 -2.58
N MET A 119 -2.10 -28.09 -1.32
CA MET A 119 -2.43 -28.88 -0.14
C MET A 119 -2.41 -28.00 1.12
N ILE A 120 -2.99 -28.50 2.22
CA ILE A 120 -2.81 -27.90 3.55
C ILE A 120 -1.40 -28.27 4.02
N GLY A 121 -0.60 -27.26 4.36
CA GLY A 121 0.77 -27.43 4.82
C GLY A 121 0.86 -28.01 6.23
N THR A 122 1.87 -28.85 6.46
CA THR A 122 2.17 -29.49 7.75
C THR A 122 3.62 -29.20 8.14
N LYS A 123 4.07 -29.77 9.27
CA LYS A 123 5.49 -29.68 9.69
C LYS A 123 6.46 -30.26 8.65
N GLU A 124 6.02 -31.25 7.91
CA GLU A 124 6.86 -32.00 6.96
C GLU A 124 6.79 -31.44 5.55
N LYS A 125 5.66 -30.83 5.16
CA LYS A 125 5.41 -30.44 3.77
C LYS A 125 4.57 -29.18 3.64
N LEU A 126 5.07 -28.20 2.90
CA LEU A 126 4.47 -26.87 2.72
C LEU A 126 4.14 -26.61 1.24
N TYR A 127 2.91 -26.19 0.96
CA TYR A 127 2.52 -25.72 -0.37
C TYR A 127 2.99 -24.28 -0.59
N VAL A 128 3.61 -23.99 -1.75
CA VAL A 128 3.98 -22.65 -2.20
C VAL A 128 3.19 -22.21 -3.42
N SER A 129 2.73 -20.97 -3.41
CA SER A 129 1.91 -20.40 -4.49
C SER A 129 2.68 -20.11 -5.78
N TYR A 130 3.99 -20.38 -5.82
CA TYR A 130 4.87 -20.08 -6.96
C TYR A 130 5.26 -21.37 -7.70
N PRO A 131 4.67 -21.64 -8.89
CA PRO A 131 4.87 -22.91 -9.59
C PRO A 131 6.30 -23.18 -10.04
N ASN A 132 7.09 -22.13 -10.28
CA ASN A 132 8.45 -22.26 -10.79
C ASN A 132 9.51 -22.37 -9.69
N LEU A 133 9.11 -22.42 -8.40
CA LEU A 133 10.06 -22.47 -7.29
C LEU A 133 11.07 -23.61 -7.46
N THR A 134 10.60 -24.80 -7.84
CA THR A 134 11.45 -25.99 -8.01
C THR A 134 12.46 -25.89 -9.14
N SER A 135 12.25 -24.98 -10.09
CA SER A 135 13.16 -24.74 -11.22
C SER A 135 14.15 -23.61 -10.95
N ASP A 136 13.75 -22.66 -10.09
CA ASP A 136 14.57 -21.49 -9.78
C ASP A 136 15.59 -21.76 -8.68
N VAL A 137 15.28 -22.65 -7.73
CA VAL A 137 16.16 -22.96 -6.60
C VAL A 137 17.26 -23.97 -6.93
N LYS A 138 18.41 -23.84 -6.28
CA LYS A 138 19.55 -24.76 -6.39
C LYS A 138 19.96 -25.34 -5.03
N PRO A 139 20.58 -26.52 -4.99
CA PRO A 139 21.15 -27.06 -3.75
C PRO A 139 22.08 -26.05 -3.06
N GLY A 140 21.86 -25.83 -1.76
CA GLY A 140 22.63 -24.89 -0.93
C GLY A 140 22.08 -23.46 -0.87
N GLU A 141 21.05 -23.13 -1.64
CA GLU A 141 20.38 -21.84 -1.53
C GLU A 141 19.49 -21.76 -0.28
N ARG A 142 19.33 -20.53 0.23
CA ARG A 142 18.54 -20.25 1.44
C ARG A 142 17.13 -19.81 1.05
N ILE A 143 16.13 -20.40 1.70
CA ILE A 143 14.74 -19.98 1.62
C ILE A 143 14.37 -19.34 2.96
N PHE A 144 13.94 -18.08 2.92
CA PHE A 144 13.49 -17.34 4.10
C PHE A 144 11.95 -17.42 4.19
N LEU A 145 11.45 -17.69 5.39
CA LEU A 145 10.02 -17.72 5.71
C LEU A 145 9.67 -16.55 6.64
N ASP A 146 8.41 -16.13 6.66
CA ASP A 146 7.88 -15.08 7.55
C ASP A 146 8.76 -13.82 7.66
N ASP A 147 9.07 -13.20 6.52
CA ASP A 147 9.95 -12.02 6.43
C ASP A 147 11.37 -12.23 6.99
N GLY A 148 11.84 -13.49 7.04
CA GLY A 148 13.20 -13.89 7.41
C GLY A 148 13.42 -14.13 8.90
N LYS A 149 12.36 -14.47 9.64
CA LYS A 149 12.43 -14.82 11.07
C LYS A 149 12.87 -16.25 11.33
#